data_AF-A0A1Y2JBK6-F1
#
_entry.id   AF-A0A1Y2JBK6-F1
#
_cell.length_a   1.000
_cell.length_b   1.000
_cell.length_c   1.000
_cell.angle_alpha   90.00
_cell.angle_beta   90.00
_cell.angle_gamma   90.00
#
_symmetry.space_group_name_H-M   'P 1'
#
loop_
_entity.id
_entity.type
_entity.pdbx_description
1 polymer ?
#
loop_
_entity_poly.entity_id
_entity_poly.type
_entity_poly.pdbx_seq_one_letter_code
_entity_poly.pdbx_strand_id
1 'polypeptide(L)'
;MPHDVSTPPLLVDVAIEAKSRADHEKLVAALLKLTAKDGALAVSVDQDSAQIILKGTSETRIESAIDALNRTSGIAVNIGALQVAFLEHPTKRAEAEYTHKKIYGPKGEFAAVKLAIEPNEPGTGYQLERKTGVDALPNKYMPGIEKGLESVLACGVIAGFPVVNVRVQLIDGKYHDVDSSPLAFEIAANAAFRRALQTAESVLLEPIMKVEVVTPTPFAQSIVDDLTSRRGTAHSRVVDDDTVAIDATVPLIAMFGYANSLRVLSQGLASHTMRFDRYAAAPQPWDGPPFRPAIGMRA
;
A
#
# COMPACT_ATOMS: atom_id res chain seq x y z
N MET A 1 6.35 -2.23 14.32
CA MET A 1 7.57 -3.06 14.16
C MET A 1 8.46 -2.34 13.17
N PRO A 2 9.72 -2.00 13.51
CA PRO A 2 10.62 -1.41 12.51
C PRO A 2 10.81 -2.44 11.40
N HIS A 3 10.62 -2.02 10.15
CA HIS A 3 10.83 -2.87 8.99
C HIS A 3 12.28 -3.36 9.01
N ASP A 4 12.44 -4.68 9.16
CA ASP A 4 13.73 -5.34 8.99
C ASP A 4 14.20 -5.08 7.54
N VAL A 5 15.26 -4.28 7.39
CA VAL A 5 15.77 -3.73 6.12
C VAL A 5 16.21 -4.84 5.15
N SER A 6 16.26 -6.10 5.60
CA SER A 6 16.65 -7.25 4.78
C SER A 6 15.52 -7.87 3.95
N THR A 7 14.25 -7.55 4.18
CA THR A 7 13.13 -8.20 3.45
C THR A 7 12.59 -7.28 2.35
N PRO A 8 12.57 -7.71 1.08
CA PRO A 8 12.04 -6.89 -0.01
C PRO A 8 10.57 -6.53 0.24
N PRO A 9 10.12 -5.32 -0.10
CA PRO A 9 8.72 -4.93 0.07
C PRO A 9 7.81 -5.80 -0.82
N LEU A 10 6.63 -6.14 -0.30
CA LEU A 10 5.60 -6.84 -1.06
C LEU A 10 4.77 -5.81 -1.82
N LEU A 11 5.09 -5.65 -3.10
CA LEU A 11 4.59 -4.55 -3.94
C LEU A 11 3.40 -4.94 -4.80
N VAL A 12 3.11 -6.23 -4.91
CA VAL A 12 1.99 -6.76 -5.69
C VAL A 12 1.09 -7.57 -4.77
N ASP A 13 -0.21 -7.46 -4.95
CA ASP A 13 -1.17 -8.32 -4.28
C ASP A 13 -2.27 -8.83 -5.23
N VAL A 14 -2.95 -9.90 -4.81
CA VAL A 14 -4.04 -10.49 -5.56
C VAL A 14 -5.05 -11.11 -4.60
N ALA A 15 -6.34 -10.91 -4.90
CA ALA A 15 -7.41 -11.62 -4.22
C ALA A 15 -7.51 -13.05 -4.75
N ILE A 16 -7.54 -14.03 -3.84
CA ILE A 16 -7.68 -15.45 -4.15
C ILE A 16 -8.89 -15.98 -3.39
N GLU A 17 -9.78 -16.66 -4.10
CA GLU A 17 -10.96 -17.27 -3.53
C GLU A 17 -11.04 -18.74 -3.91
N ALA A 18 -11.41 -19.61 -2.97
CA ALA A 18 -11.73 -20.99 -3.31
C ALA A 18 -13.04 -21.04 -4.08
N LYS A 19 -13.13 -21.86 -5.14
CA LYS A 19 -14.38 -22.06 -5.88
C LYS A 19 -15.49 -22.70 -5.02
N SER A 20 -15.10 -23.40 -3.97
CA SER A 20 -16.00 -24.11 -3.06
C SER A 20 -15.75 -23.67 -1.62
N ARG A 21 -16.83 -23.48 -0.85
CA ARG A 21 -16.75 -23.18 0.58
C ARG A 21 -16.02 -24.29 1.36
N ALA A 22 -16.13 -25.54 0.94
CA ALA A 22 -15.44 -26.67 1.56
C ALA A 22 -13.91 -26.64 1.37
N ASP A 23 -13.43 -25.90 0.38
CA ASP A 23 -12.00 -25.77 0.09
C ASP A 23 -11.41 -24.45 0.60
N HIS A 24 -12.24 -23.55 1.16
CA HIS A 24 -11.77 -22.28 1.73
C HIS A 24 -10.76 -22.51 2.87
N GLU A 25 -11.09 -23.35 3.85
CA GLU A 25 -10.17 -23.64 4.96
C GLU A 25 -8.88 -24.34 4.49
N LYS A 26 -8.99 -25.22 3.50
CA LYS A 26 -7.83 -25.89 2.88
C LYS A 26 -6.94 -24.89 2.14
N LEU A 27 -7.55 -23.93 1.45
CA LEU A 27 -6.85 -22.86 0.73
C LEU A 27 -6.05 -22.00 1.69
N VAL A 28 -6.68 -21.53 2.78
CA VAL A 28 -6.00 -20.74 3.83
C VAL A 28 -4.82 -21.53 4.40
N ALA A 29 -5.03 -22.80 4.77
CA ALA A 29 -3.98 -23.64 5.33
C ALA A 29 -2.83 -23.90 4.33
N ALA A 30 -3.14 -24.06 3.04
CA ALA A 30 -2.14 -24.28 2.00
C ALA A 30 -1.31 -23.02 1.74
N LEU A 31 -1.96 -21.85 1.65
CA LEU A 31 -1.29 -20.56 1.49
C LEU A 31 -0.38 -20.24 2.68
N LEU A 32 -0.85 -20.45 3.92
CA LEU A 32 -0.03 -20.27 5.12
C LEU A 32 1.23 -21.16 5.11
N LYS A 33 1.11 -22.42 4.66
CA LYS A 33 2.27 -23.32 4.52
C LYS A 33 3.23 -22.86 3.43
N LEU A 34 2.72 -22.24 2.38
CA LEU A 34 3.51 -21.75 1.25
C LEU A 34 4.29 -20.50 1.65
N THR A 35 3.63 -19.52 2.28
CA THR A 35 4.27 -18.27 2.73
C THR A 35 5.24 -18.48 3.89
N ALA A 36 4.99 -19.45 4.77
CA ALA A 36 5.93 -19.78 5.85
C ALA A 36 7.32 -20.25 5.35
N LYS A 37 7.42 -20.71 4.10
CA LYS A 37 8.67 -21.18 3.49
C LYS A 37 9.33 -20.14 2.59
N ASP A 38 8.65 -19.04 2.31
CA ASP A 38 9.08 -18.06 1.32
C ASP A 38 8.79 -16.63 1.80
N GLY A 39 9.85 -15.92 2.20
CA GLY A 39 9.78 -14.54 2.64
C GLY A 39 9.41 -13.53 1.54
N ALA A 40 9.37 -13.94 0.27
CA ALA A 40 8.89 -13.11 -0.83
C ALA A 40 7.35 -13.13 -0.98
N LEU A 41 6.63 -13.82 -0.10
CA LEU A 41 5.19 -13.91 -0.11
C LEU A 41 4.61 -13.68 1.30
N ALA A 42 3.46 -13.04 1.36
CA ALA A 42 2.64 -13.01 2.56
C ALA A 42 1.17 -13.25 2.22
N VAL A 43 0.42 -13.74 3.20
CA VAL A 43 -1.02 -13.93 3.07
C VAL A 43 -1.71 -13.17 4.20
N SER A 44 -2.77 -12.47 3.85
CA SER A 44 -3.66 -11.82 4.81
C SER A 44 -5.10 -12.12 4.46
N VAL A 45 -5.99 -12.10 5.45
CA VAL A 45 -7.43 -12.16 5.22
C VAL A 45 -7.98 -10.76 5.43
N ASP A 46 -8.71 -10.28 4.43
CA ASP A 46 -9.43 -9.02 4.48
C ASP A 46 -10.60 -9.16 5.45
N GLN A 47 -10.67 -8.31 6.48
CA GLN A 47 -11.66 -8.48 7.56
C GLN A 47 -13.08 -8.13 7.11
N ASP A 48 -13.23 -7.27 6.10
CA ASP A 48 -14.54 -6.78 5.66
C ASP A 48 -15.15 -7.66 4.57
N SER A 49 -14.35 -8.07 3.59
CA SER A 49 -14.81 -8.93 2.49
C SER A 49 -14.61 -10.42 2.76
N ALA A 50 -13.86 -10.78 3.80
CA ALA A 50 -13.40 -12.15 4.06
C ALA A 50 -12.59 -12.77 2.89
N GLN A 51 -12.08 -11.93 1.97
CA GLN A 51 -11.24 -12.36 0.87
C GLN A 51 -9.83 -12.69 1.37
N ILE A 52 -9.19 -13.67 0.74
CA ILE A 52 -7.80 -14.00 1.02
C ILE A 52 -6.94 -13.19 0.05
N ILE A 53 -6.03 -12.38 0.58
CA ILE A 53 -5.12 -11.55 -0.20
C ILE A 53 -3.72 -12.17 -0.14
N LEU A 54 -3.22 -12.60 -1.30
CA LEU A 54 -1.84 -13.05 -1.46
C LEU A 54 -0.99 -11.87 -1.92
N LYS A 55 0.05 -11.55 -1.17
CA LYS A 55 1.01 -10.48 -1.46
C LYS A 55 2.33 -11.08 -1.89
N GLY A 56 3.01 -10.44 -2.84
CA GLY A 56 4.29 -10.88 -3.35
C GLY A 56 5.21 -9.72 -3.74
N THR A 57 6.49 -10.03 -3.90
CA THR A 57 7.50 -9.05 -4.35
C THR A 57 7.35 -8.69 -5.83
N SER A 58 6.76 -9.57 -6.64
CA SER A 58 6.56 -9.38 -8.09
C SER A 58 5.40 -10.24 -8.61
N GLU A 59 4.88 -9.87 -9.78
CA GLU A 59 3.87 -10.64 -10.53
C GLU A 59 4.32 -12.11 -10.73
N THR A 60 5.53 -12.32 -11.25
CA THR A 60 6.06 -13.67 -11.50
C THR A 60 6.14 -14.52 -10.24
N ARG A 61 6.39 -13.90 -9.06
CA ARG A 61 6.41 -14.63 -7.80
C ARG A 61 5.01 -15.08 -7.39
N ILE A 62 4.00 -14.23 -7.59
CA ILE A 62 2.59 -14.58 -7.36
C ILE A 62 2.15 -15.70 -8.29
N GLU A 63 2.45 -15.61 -9.59
CA GLU A 63 2.14 -16.66 -10.57
C GLU A 63 2.74 -18.01 -10.17
N SER A 64 4.02 -18.00 -9.81
CA SER A 64 4.73 -19.20 -9.36
C SER A 64 4.12 -19.81 -8.08
N ALA A 65 3.63 -18.97 -7.16
CA ALA A 65 2.96 -19.42 -5.94
C ALA A 65 1.62 -20.09 -6.23
N ILE A 66 0.83 -19.48 -7.13
CA ILE A 66 -0.47 -20.02 -7.58
C ILE A 66 -0.26 -21.36 -8.30
N ASP A 67 0.75 -21.46 -9.16
CA ASP A 67 1.10 -22.71 -9.84
C ASP A 67 1.50 -23.82 -8.85
N ALA A 68 2.33 -23.48 -7.86
CA ALA A 68 2.71 -24.42 -6.81
C ALA A 68 1.51 -24.88 -5.97
N LEU A 69 0.58 -23.96 -5.67
CA LEU A 69 -0.66 -24.26 -4.96
C LEU A 69 -1.53 -25.24 -5.76
N ASN A 70 -1.74 -24.97 -7.06
CA ASN A 70 -2.53 -25.82 -7.95
C ASN A 70 -1.94 -27.24 -8.04
N ARG A 71 -0.61 -27.37 -8.14
CA ARG A 71 0.06 -28.68 -8.21
C ARG A 71 0.01 -29.47 -6.91
N THR A 72 0.15 -28.80 -5.76
CA THR A 72 0.33 -29.46 -4.47
C THR A 72 -1.00 -29.78 -3.79
N SER A 73 -1.99 -28.91 -3.93
CA SER A 73 -3.24 -28.99 -3.17
C SER A 73 -4.45 -29.41 -4.01
N GLY A 74 -4.38 -29.31 -5.34
CA GLY A 74 -5.50 -29.60 -6.23
C GLY A 74 -6.71 -28.70 -6.02
N ILE A 75 -6.55 -27.58 -5.30
CA ILE A 75 -7.64 -26.65 -4.97
C ILE A 75 -7.91 -25.76 -6.19
N ALA A 76 -9.14 -25.78 -6.67
CA ALA A 76 -9.55 -24.86 -7.72
C ALA A 76 -9.83 -23.47 -7.11
N VAL A 77 -9.05 -22.48 -7.53
CA VAL A 77 -9.16 -21.09 -7.07
C VAL A 77 -9.67 -20.16 -8.18
N ASN A 78 -10.35 -19.10 -7.79
CA ASN A 78 -10.59 -17.91 -8.59
C ASN A 78 -9.55 -16.86 -8.20
N ILE A 79 -8.95 -16.21 -9.19
CA ILE A 79 -7.88 -15.23 -9.01
C ILE A 79 -8.42 -13.90 -9.50
N GLY A 80 -8.35 -12.88 -8.65
CA GLY A 80 -8.71 -11.51 -8.97
C GLY A 80 -7.65 -10.82 -9.84
N ALA A 81 -7.83 -9.52 -10.09
CA ALA A 81 -6.81 -8.72 -10.74
C ALA A 81 -5.62 -8.49 -9.81
N LEU A 82 -4.40 -8.50 -10.36
CA LEU A 82 -3.21 -8.04 -9.66
C LEU A 82 -3.36 -6.56 -9.33
N GLN A 83 -3.08 -6.19 -8.09
CA GLN A 83 -2.96 -4.80 -7.68
C GLN A 83 -1.55 -4.48 -7.22
N VAL A 84 -1.25 -3.18 -7.23
CA VAL A 84 0.03 -2.64 -6.82
C VAL A 84 -0.17 -1.96 -5.47
N ALA A 85 0.79 -2.11 -4.57
CA ALA A 85 0.78 -1.45 -3.26
C ALA A 85 1.09 0.05 -3.40
N PHE A 86 0.11 0.84 -3.83
CA PHE A 86 0.17 2.30 -3.74
C PHE A 86 0.12 2.75 -2.26
N LEU A 87 0.57 3.98 -2.02
CA LEU A 87 0.54 4.62 -0.71
C LEU A 87 -0.01 6.04 -0.84
N GLU A 88 -0.45 6.63 0.27
CA GLU A 88 -0.83 8.04 0.34
C GLU A 88 0.15 8.81 1.23
N HIS A 89 0.45 10.05 0.87
CA HIS A 89 1.39 10.89 1.62
C HIS A 89 0.95 12.36 1.64
N PRO A 90 0.82 13.02 2.81
CA PRO A 90 0.55 14.45 2.89
C PRO A 90 1.74 15.25 2.34
N THR A 91 1.51 16.36 1.64
CA THR A 91 2.60 17.17 1.06
C THR A 91 2.95 18.42 1.85
N LYS A 92 2.03 18.89 2.70
CA LYS A 92 2.23 20.08 3.54
C LYS A 92 1.63 19.92 4.93
N ARG A 93 2.04 20.80 5.84
CA ARG A 93 1.46 20.89 7.18
C ARG A 93 0.00 21.33 7.10
N ALA A 94 -0.87 20.64 7.82
CA ALA A 94 -2.28 20.98 7.92
C ALA A 94 -2.79 20.77 9.35
N GLU A 95 -3.72 21.62 9.78
CA GLU A 95 -4.41 21.47 11.06
C GLU A 95 -5.89 21.19 10.84
N ALA A 96 -6.46 20.35 11.68
CA ALA A 96 -7.88 20.06 11.65
C ALA A 96 -8.42 19.83 13.06
N GLU A 97 -9.68 20.22 13.24
CA GLU A 97 -10.45 19.95 14.46
C GLU A 97 -11.74 19.23 14.10
N TYR A 98 -12.13 18.31 14.95
CA TYR A 98 -13.43 17.67 14.91
C TYR A 98 -14.02 17.56 16.31
N THR A 99 -15.30 17.91 16.43
CA THR A 99 -16.09 17.67 17.65
C THR A 99 -17.17 16.65 17.33
N HIS A 100 -17.03 15.46 17.92
CA HIS A 100 -18.07 14.46 17.98
C HIS A 100 -19.02 14.81 19.12
N LYS A 101 -20.28 15.11 18.81
CA LYS A 101 -21.32 15.35 19.81
C LYS A 101 -22.60 14.67 19.36
N LYS A 102 -23.04 13.69 20.13
CA LYS A 102 -24.27 12.94 19.86
C LYS A 102 -25.06 12.77 21.15
N ILE A 103 -26.37 12.91 21.08
CA ILE A 103 -27.25 12.77 22.25
C ILE A 103 -28.22 11.65 21.93
N TYR A 104 -28.08 10.52 22.63
CA TYR A 104 -28.95 9.36 22.52
C TYR A 104 -29.63 9.10 23.86
N GLY A 105 -30.80 9.71 24.07
CA GLY A 105 -31.53 9.57 25.32
C GLY A 105 -30.74 10.14 26.51
N PRO A 106 -30.66 9.45 27.68
CA PRO A 106 -30.03 9.98 28.88
C PRO A 106 -28.48 9.92 28.88
N LYS A 107 -27.85 9.31 27.87
CA LYS A 107 -26.38 9.28 27.72
C LYS A 107 -25.96 9.99 26.44
N GLY A 108 -25.03 10.93 26.55
CA GLY A 108 -24.39 11.57 25.42
C GLY A 108 -23.10 10.87 25.00
N GLU A 109 -22.65 11.19 23.79
CA GLU A 109 -21.28 10.99 23.35
C GLU A 109 -20.66 12.36 23.09
N PHE A 110 -19.47 12.59 23.65
CA PHE A 110 -18.72 13.81 23.44
C PHE A 110 -17.23 13.54 23.31
N ALA A 111 -16.60 14.08 22.28
CA ALA A 111 -15.14 14.19 22.17
C ALA A 111 -14.80 15.30 21.18
N ALA A 112 -13.87 16.18 21.52
CA ALA A 112 -13.25 17.08 20.56
C ALA A 112 -11.76 16.78 20.45
N VAL A 113 -11.26 16.70 19.23
CA VAL A 113 -9.84 16.47 18.93
C VAL A 113 -9.37 17.52 17.94
N LYS A 114 -8.28 18.21 18.28
CA LYS A 114 -7.54 19.08 17.39
C LYS A 114 -6.14 18.53 17.16
N LEU A 115 -5.79 18.35 15.91
CA LEU A 115 -4.49 17.80 15.51
C LEU A 115 -3.85 18.62 14.39
N ALA A 116 -2.53 18.57 14.33
CA ALA A 116 -1.75 18.98 13.19
C ALA A 116 -1.08 17.76 12.58
N ILE A 117 -0.97 17.74 11.26
CA ILE A 117 -0.19 16.75 10.54
C ILE A 117 0.84 17.46 9.69
N GLU A 118 1.98 16.82 9.49
CA GLU A 118 3.03 17.29 8.59
C GLU A 118 3.69 16.11 7.88
N PRO A 119 4.19 16.32 6.64
CA PRO A 119 5.02 15.34 5.97
C PRO A 119 6.24 15.02 6.83
N ASN A 120 6.57 13.73 6.92
CA ASN A 120 7.79 13.24 7.55
C ASN A 120 8.75 12.70 6.49
N GLU A 121 10.00 12.45 6.88
CA GLU A 121 10.99 11.91 5.96
C GLU A 121 10.60 10.51 5.45
N PRO A 122 10.87 10.17 4.18
CA PRO A 122 10.59 8.84 3.65
C PRO A 122 11.21 7.73 4.48
N GLY A 123 10.40 6.73 4.86
CA GLY A 123 10.86 5.56 5.63
C GLY A 123 10.80 5.74 7.16
N THR A 124 10.44 6.92 7.66
CA THR A 124 10.26 7.16 9.11
C THR A 124 8.93 6.63 9.65
N GLY A 125 7.98 6.31 8.76
CA GLY A 125 6.67 5.79 9.12
C GLY A 125 5.76 6.83 9.77
N TYR A 126 4.87 6.35 10.64
CA TYR A 126 3.94 7.18 11.41
C TYR A 126 4.54 7.55 12.76
N GLN A 127 4.43 8.82 13.14
CA GLN A 127 4.84 9.33 14.45
C GLN A 127 3.69 10.10 15.09
N LEU A 128 3.34 9.73 16.32
CA LEU A 128 2.40 10.47 17.16
C LEU A 128 3.16 11.25 18.22
N GLU A 129 3.00 12.57 18.20
CA GLU A 129 3.52 13.46 19.22
C GLU A 129 2.37 14.10 19.99
N ARG A 130 2.46 14.07 21.31
CA ARG A 130 1.48 14.74 22.17
C ARG A 130 2.03 16.10 22.60
N LYS A 131 1.38 17.18 22.15
CA LYS A 131 1.66 18.55 22.62
C LYS A 131 0.71 19.02 23.73
N THR A 132 -0.36 18.27 24.01
CA THR A 132 -1.27 18.55 25.12
C THR A 132 -0.68 18.15 26.47
N GLY A 133 -0.89 18.99 27.49
CA GLY A 133 -0.62 18.59 28.87
C GLY A 133 -1.48 17.41 29.31
N VAL A 134 -1.02 16.65 30.30
CA VAL A 134 -1.75 15.50 30.86
C VAL A 134 -3.09 15.94 31.49
N ASP A 135 -3.12 17.14 32.06
CA ASP A 135 -4.31 17.70 32.70
C ASP A 135 -5.42 18.11 31.72
N ALA A 136 -5.04 18.46 30.47
CA ALA A 136 -6.01 18.87 29.45
C ALA A 136 -6.76 17.67 28.85
N LEU A 137 -6.11 16.52 28.74
CA LEU A 137 -6.71 15.30 28.20
C LEU A 137 -6.26 14.06 29.00
N PRO A 138 -7.14 13.43 29.79
CA PRO A 138 -6.80 12.24 30.55
C PRO A 138 -6.25 11.09 29.67
N ASN A 139 -5.18 10.43 30.13
CA ASN A 139 -4.52 9.33 29.40
C ASN A 139 -5.46 8.16 29.05
N LYS A 140 -6.58 8.00 29.77
CA LYS A 140 -7.60 6.98 29.48
C LYS A 140 -8.22 7.10 28.09
N TYR A 141 -8.16 8.28 27.45
CA TYR A 141 -8.70 8.51 26.10
C TYR A 141 -7.66 8.35 24.98
N MET A 142 -6.36 8.32 25.30
CA MET A 142 -5.29 8.16 24.30
C MET A 142 -5.43 6.89 23.45
N PRO A 143 -5.78 5.71 24.00
CA PRO A 143 -5.96 4.51 23.18
C PRO A 143 -7.08 4.64 22.14
N GLY A 144 -8.11 5.45 22.42
CA GLY A 144 -9.17 5.74 21.46
C GLY A 144 -8.64 6.60 20.31
N ILE A 145 -7.87 7.64 20.64
CA ILE A 145 -7.23 8.51 19.63
C ILE A 145 -6.28 7.69 18.75
N GLU A 146 -5.41 6.88 19.34
CA GLU A 146 -4.45 6.04 18.62
C GLU A 146 -5.16 5.11 17.63
N LYS A 147 -6.20 4.39 18.07
CA LYS A 147 -7.03 3.56 17.18
C LYS A 147 -7.70 4.36 16.06
N GLY A 148 -8.20 5.55 16.39
CA GLY A 148 -8.81 6.45 15.43
C GLY A 148 -7.82 6.88 14.34
N LEU A 149 -6.57 7.15 14.72
CA LEU A 149 -5.50 7.48 13.77
C LEU A 149 -5.07 6.24 12.96
N GLU A 150 -4.86 5.10 13.60
CA GLU A 150 -4.48 3.84 12.96
C GLU A 150 -5.46 3.39 11.88
N SER A 151 -6.76 3.54 12.10
CA SER A 151 -7.78 3.22 11.11
C SER A 151 -7.67 4.08 9.82
N VAL A 152 -7.28 5.35 9.96
CA VAL A 152 -7.06 6.24 8.80
C VAL A 152 -5.68 5.99 8.16
N LEU A 153 -4.68 5.59 8.95
CA LEU A 153 -3.38 5.18 8.39
C LEU A 153 -3.50 3.94 7.51
N ALA A 154 -4.41 3.03 7.83
CA ALA A 154 -4.70 1.87 6.99
C ALA A 154 -5.49 2.25 5.72
N CYS A 155 -6.37 3.25 5.81
CA CYS A 155 -7.26 3.69 4.74
C CYS A 155 -7.19 5.22 4.55
N GLY A 156 -6.36 5.67 3.60
CA GLY A 156 -6.22 7.07 3.23
C GLY A 156 -7.48 7.71 2.62
N VAL A 157 -7.38 8.99 2.25
CA VAL A 157 -8.51 9.84 1.83
C VAL A 157 -8.62 10.01 0.33
N ILE A 158 -7.58 9.67 -0.45
CA ILE A 158 -7.56 9.83 -1.91
C ILE A 158 -8.20 8.63 -2.58
N ALA A 159 -7.61 7.45 -2.37
CA ALA A 159 -8.04 6.21 -2.99
C ALA A 159 -8.21 5.08 -1.96
N GLY A 160 -7.90 5.33 -0.68
CA GLY A 160 -8.02 4.35 0.40
C GLY A 160 -6.76 3.49 0.53
N PHE A 161 -5.60 3.98 0.08
CA PHE A 161 -4.34 3.29 0.29
C PHE A 161 -3.70 3.69 1.62
N PRO A 162 -2.79 2.87 2.18
CA PRO A 162 -2.15 3.19 3.44
C PRO A 162 -1.39 4.53 3.41
N VAL A 163 -1.56 5.33 4.45
CA VAL A 163 -0.89 6.63 4.61
C VAL A 163 0.46 6.43 5.27
N VAL A 164 1.52 7.01 4.70
CA VAL A 164 2.90 6.85 5.17
C VAL A 164 3.62 8.18 5.35
N ASN A 165 4.72 8.13 6.12
CA ASN A 165 5.63 9.25 6.36
C ASN A 165 4.87 10.48 6.85
N VAL A 166 4.10 10.32 7.91
CA VAL A 166 3.28 11.39 8.49
C VAL A 166 3.57 11.52 9.97
N ARG A 167 3.85 12.76 10.40
CA ARG A 167 3.91 13.10 11.81
C ARG A 167 2.59 13.74 12.20
N VAL A 168 1.96 13.21 13.24
CA VAL A 168 0.71 13.70 13.80
C VAL A 168 1.00 14.30 15.17
N GLN A 169 0.63 15.55 15.36
CA GLN A 169 0.73 16.26 16.62
C GLN A 169 -0.67 16.46 17.20
N LEU A 170 -0.94 15.85 18.36
CA LEU A 170 -2.14 16.13 19.13
C LEU A 170 -1.99 17.49 19.81
N ILE A 171 -2.69 18.51 19.29
CA ILE A 171 -2.59 19.91 19.74
C ILE A 171 -3.49 20.16 20.95
N ASP A 172 -4.75 19.72 20.86
CA ASP A 172 -5.76 19.95 21.91
C ASP A 172 -6.82 18.84 21.89
N GLY A 173 -7.49 18.66 23.02
CA GLY A 173 -8.60 17.73 23.16
C GLY A 173 -9.55 18.17 24.26
N LYS A 174 -10.86 18.10 23.99
CA LYS A 174 -11.90 18.43 24.99
C LYS A 174 -12.74 17.21 25.29
N TYR A 175 -13.04 17.02 26.57
CA TYR A 175 -13.85 15.91 27.05
C TYR A 175 -14.94 16.41 28.02
N HIS A 176 -15.91 15.55 28.28
CA HIS A 176 -16.94 15.69 29.29
C HIS A 176 -16.86 14.47 30.21
N ASP A 177 -17.00 14.65 31.51
CA ASP A 177 -16.75 13.57 32.48
C ASP A 177 -17.68 12.37 32.32
N VAL A 178 -18.91 12.61 31.86
CA VAL A 178 -19.95 11.59 31.74
C VAL A 178 -20.11 11.08 30.31
N ASP A 179 -20.00 11.97 29.33
CA ASP A 179 -20.35 11.67 27.93
C ASP A 179 -19.12 11.28 27.08
N SER A 180 -17.91 11.46 27.59
CA SER A 180 -16.70 11.07 26.86
C SER A 180 -16.30 9.63 27.11
N SER A 181 -15.95 8.93 26.04
CA SER A 181 -15.46 7.56 26.04
C SER A 181 -14.30 7.41 25.05
N PRO A 182 -13.44 6.37 25.19
CA PRO A 182 -12.42 6.08 24.20
C PRO A 182 -12.99 5.92 22.77
N LEU A 183 -14.18 5.32 22.64
CA LEU A 183 -14.86 5.17 21.34
C LEU A 183 -15.25 6.53 20.73
N ALA A 184 -15.75 7.47 21.54
CA ALA A 184 -16.05 8.82 21.05
C ALA A 184 -14.79 9.54 20.54
N PHE A 185 -13.66 9.33 21.23
CA PHE A 185 -12.35 9.87 20.81
C PHE A 185 -11.79 9.19 19.57
N GLU A 186 -12.05 7.89 19.37
CA GLU A 186 -11.70 7.15 18.15
C GLU A 186 -12.38 7.76 16.92
N ILE A 187 -13.70 7.98 17.02
CA ILE A 187 -14.49 8.63 15.96
C ILE A 187 -13.98 10.05 15.70
N ALA A 188 -13.74 10.82 16.76
CA ALA A 188 -13.31 12.20 16.63
C ALA A 188 -11.91 12.33 16.02
N ALA A 189 -10.97 11.49 16.43
CA ALA A 189 -9.61 11.47 15.91
C ALA A 189 -9.57 11.02 14.44
N ASN A 190 -10.33 9.98 14.08
CA ASN A 190 -10.47 9.54 12.69
C ASN A 190 -10.96 10.68 11.79
N ALA A 191 -12.05 11.35 12.20
CA ALA A 191 -12.64 12.44 11.43
C ALA A 191 -11.72 13.67 11.34
N ALA A 192 -11.05 14.05 12.44
CA ALA A 192 -10.07 15.14 12.43
C ALA A 192 -8.90 14.82 11.50
N PHE A 193 -8.38 13.60 11.55
CA PHE A 193 -7.22 13.21 10.76
C PHE A 193 -7.52 13.13 9.26
N ARG A 194 -8.68 12.56 8.88
CA ARG A 194 -9.15 12.58 7.49
C ARG A 194 -9.28 14.01 6.94
N ARG A 195 -9.83 14.94 7.72
CA ARG A 195 -9.91 16.36 7.33
C ARG A 195 -8.54 16.99 7.14
N ALA A 196 -7.60 16.70 8.04
CA ALA A 196 -6.22 17.18 7.94
C ALA A 196 -5.52 16.63 6.68
N LEU A 197 -5.70 15.35 6.35
CA LEU A 197 -5.13 14.76 5.13
C LEU A 197 -5.69 15.37 3.84
N GLN A 198 -6.97 15.72 3.83
CA GLN A 198 -7.60 16.41 2.70
C GLN A 198 -7.05 17.82 2.50
N THR A 199 -6.81 18.56 3.59
CA THR A 199 -6.26 19.93 3.52
C THR A 199 -4.74 19.96 3.34
N ALA A 200 -4.05 18.86 3.66
CA ALA A 200 -2.61 18.66 3.46
C ALA A 200 -2.20 18.39 2.00
N GLU A 201 -3.14 18.47 1.04
CA GLU A 201 -2.89 18.18 -0.39
C GLU A 201 -2.15 16.86 -0.57
N SER A 202 -2.69 15.81 0.06
CA SER A 202 -2.09 14.48 0.01
C SER A 202 -1.99 14.00 -1.44
N VAL A 203 -0.91 13.26 -1.74
CA VAL A 203 -0.64 12.68 -3.05
C VAL A 203 -0.61 11.16 -2.97
N LEU A 204 -0.93 10.52 -4.10
CA LEU A 204 -0.74 9.09 -4.26
C LEU A 204 0.71 8.81 -4.65
N LEU A 205 1.31 7.82 -4.00
CA LEU A 205 2.64 7.32 -4.30
C LEU A 205 2.54 5.95 -4.95
N GLU A 206 3.25 5.78 -6.07
CA GLU A 206 3.37 4.50 -6.77
C GLU A 206 4.79 3.94 -6.62
N PRO A 207 4.97 2.62 -6.57
CA PRO A 207 6.28 2.01 -6.51
C PRO A 207 6.97 2.07 -7.88
N ILE A 208 8.19 2.62 -7.87
CA ILE A 208 9.10 2.69 -8.99
C ILE A 208 10.13 1.56 -8.85
N MET A 209 10.34 0.87 -9.95
CA MET A 209 11.25 -0.25 -10.06
C MET A 209 12.49 0.17 -10.81
N LYS A 210 13.65 -0.29 -10.36
CA LYS A 210 14.88 -0.28 -11.15
C LYS A 210 14.93 -1.57 -11.95
N VAL A 211 14.99 -1.42 -13.27
CA VAL A 211 14.97 -2.50 -14.26
C VAL A 211 16.32 -2.51 -14.98
N GLU A 212 16.90 -3.68 -15.13
CA GLU A 212 18.05 -3.90 -16.00
C GLU A 212 17.65 -4.92 -17.06
N VAL A 213 17.78 -4.57 -18.33
CA VAL A 213 17.53 -5.46 -19.46
C VAL A 213 18.84 -5.70 -20.20
N VAL A 214 19.14 -6.96 -20.50
CA VAL A 214 20.29 -7.34 -21.33
C VAL A 214 19.73 -7.95 -22.62
N THR A 215 20.14 -7.40 -23.76
CA THR A 215 19.59 -7.74 -25.07
C THR A 215 20.65 -7.61 -26.18
N PRO A 216 20.52 -8.35 -27.29
CA PRO A 216 21.33 -8.08 -28.47
C PRO A 216 21.11 -6.66 -29.02
N THR A 217 22.18 -6.06 -29.55
CA THR A 217 22.21 -4.68 -30.10
C THR A 217 21.05 -4.36 -31.06
N PRO A 218 20.64 -5.25 -32.00
CA PRO A 218 19.56 -4.94 -32.95
C PRO A 218 18.20 -4.65 -32.31
N PHE A 219 17.93 -5.15 -31.10
CA PHE A 219 16.65 -4.99 -30.41
C PHE A 219 16.67 -3.86 -29.37
N ALA A 220 17.84 -3.29 -29.08
CA ALA A 220 18.03 -2.36 -27.97
C ALA A 220 17.11 -1.14 -28.07
N GLN A 221 17.01 -0.52 -29.25
CA GLN A 221 16.18 0.67 -29.44
C GLN A 221 14.70 0.38 -29.20
N SER A 222 14.16 -0.71 -29.74
CA SER A 222 12.75 -1.07 -29.56
C SER A 222 12.41 -1.33 -28.09
N ILE A 223 13.35 -1.88 -27.31
CA ILE A 223 13.17 -2.09 -25.87
C ILE A 223 13.21 -0.77 -25.10
N VAL A 224 14.11 0.15 -25.47
CA VAL A 224 14.14 1.51 -24.90
C VAL A 224 12.82 2.24 -25.18
N ASP A 225 12.29 2.12 -26.39
CA ASP A 225 11.03 2.75 -26.78
C ASP A 225 9.84 2.17 -26.00
N ASP A 226 9.78 0.84 -25.83
CA ASP A 226 8.74 0.18 -25.01
C ASP A 226 8.81 0.61 -23.54
N LEU A 227 10.00 0.62 -22.93
CA LEU A 227 10.18 1.09 -21.54
C LEU A 227 9.80 2.57 -21.38
N THR A 228 10.12 3.40 -22.36
CA THR A 228 9.74 4.83 -22.36
C THR A 228 8.22 5.00 -22.47
N SER A 229 7.57 4.21 -23.33
CA SER A 229 6.10 4.20 -23.46
C SER A 229 5.38 3.80 -22.16
N ARG A 230 6.05 3.01 -21.31
CA ARG A 230 5.60 2.58 -19.98
C ARG A 230 5.86 3.62 -18.88
N ARG A 231 6.10 4.89 -19.24
CA ARG A 231 6.50 5.98 -18.33
C ARG A 231 7.88 5.75 -17.69
N GLY A 232 8.71 4.92 -18.32
CA GLY A 232 10.06 4.67 -17.88
C GLY A 232 11.02 5.78 -18.31
N THR A 233 12.10 5.94 -17.54
CA THR A 233 13.31 6.64 -18.01
C THR A 233 14.38 5.57 -18.19
N ALA A 234 14.89 5.42 -19.42
CA ALA A 234 15.82 4.35 -19.79
C ALA A 234 17.11 4.92 -20.37
N HIS A 235 18.23 4.28 -20.06
CA HIS A 235 19.55 4.58 -20.57
C HIS A 235 20.22 3.29 -21.03
N SER A 236 20.67 3.25 -22.28
CA SER A 236 21.42 2.11 -22.82
C SER A 236 22.92 2.33 -22.66
N ARG A 237 23.64 1.23 -22.41
CA ARG A 237 25.10 1.15 -22.46
C ARG A 237 25.51 -0.07 -23.27
N VAL A 238 26.50 0.09 -24.14
CA VAL A 238 27.10 -1.02 -24.86
C VAL A 238 27.97 -1.82 -23.89
N VAL A 239 27.72 -3.12 -23.80
CA VAL A 239 28.54 -4.04 -22.97
C VAL A 239 29.67 -4.61 -23.81
N ASP A 240 29.33 -5.06 -25.01
CA ASP A 240 30.23 -5.52 -26.07
C ASP A 240 29.57 -5.28 -27.45
N ASP A 241 30.22 -5.71 -28.53
CA ASP A 241 29.77 -5.41 -29.91
C ASP A 241 28.34 -5.94 -30.20
N ASP A 242 27.96 -7.06 -29.59
CA ASP A 242 26.68 -7.73 -29.86
C ASP A 242 25.63 -7.51 -28.76
N THR A 243 26.02 -6.97 -27.60
CA THR A 243 25.19 -6.90 -26.39
C THR A 243 25.06 -5.50 -25.82
N VAL A 244 23.82 -5.12 -25.51
CA VAL A 244 23.46 -3.86 -24.85
C VAL A 244 22.77 -4.15 -23.53
N ALA A 245 23.16 -3.42 -22.49
CA ALA A 245 22.44 -3.33 -21.24
C ALA A 245 21.62 -2.04 -21.20
N ILE A 246 20.39 -2.12 -20.71
CA ILE A 246 19.46 -0.99 -20.58
C ILE A 246 19.08 -0.87 -19.12
N ASP A 247 19.54 0.19 -18.48
CA ASP A 247 19.16 0.57 -17.12
C ASP A 247 17.93 1.50 -17.21
N ALA A 248 16.86 1.16 -16.49
CA ALA A 248 15.65 1.98 -16.48
C ALA A 248 15.02 2.10 -15.09
N THR A 249 14.30 3.21 -14.87
CA THR A 249 13.35 3.34 -13.76
C THR A 249 11.93 3.39 -14.31
N VAL A 250 11.07 2.46 -13.90
CA VAL A 250 9.71 2.31 -14.45
C VAL A 250 8.70 2.05 -13.33
N PRO A 251 7.49 2.64 -13.37
CA PRO A 251 6.42 2.29 -12.44
C PRO A 251 6.01 0.82 -12.52
N LEU A 252 5.88 0.15 -11.38
CA LEU A 252 5.56 -1.29 -11.34
C LEU A 252 4.26 -1.65 -12.06
N ILE A 253 3.24 -0.79 -11.95
CA ILE A 253 1.94 -1.01 -12.62
C ILE A 253 2.07 -1.11 -14.14
N ALA A 254 3.05 -0.41 -14.73
CA ALA A 254 3.29 -0.43 -16.17
C ALA A 254 4.14 -1.65 -16.60
N MET A 255 4.62 -2.45 -15.65
CA MET A 255 5.47 -3.62 -15.90
C MET A 255 4.70 -4.94 -15.88
N PHE A 256 3.40 -4.94 -15.59
CA PHE A 256 2.60 -6.16 -15.68
C PHE A 256 2.63 -6.74 -17.10
N GLY A 257 2.89 -8.04 -17.20
CA GLY A 257 3.06 -8.75 -18.47
C GLY A 257 4.33 -8.40 -19.25
N TYR A 258 5.26 -7.61 -18.68
CA TYR A 258 6.47 -7.17 -19.39
C TYR A 258 7.34 -8.33 -19.88
N ALA A 259 7.42 -9.43 -19.14
CA ALA A 259 8.19 -10.61 -19.55
C ALA A 259 7.76 -11.13 -20.93
N ASN A 260 6.44 -11.13 -21.21
CA ASN A 260 5.90 -11.55 -22.50
C ASN A 260 6.19 -10.51 -23.59
N SER A 261 5.99 -9.23 -23.31
CA SER A 261 6.31 -8.14 -24.25
C SER A 261 7.79 -8.14 -24.64
N LEU A 262 8.69 -8.25 -23.67
CA LEU A 262 10.13 -8.31 -23.88
C LEU A 262 10.52 -9.51 -24.74
N ARG A 263 9.93 -10.68 -24.47
CA ARG A 263 10.17 -11.88 -25.26
C ARG A 263 9.78 -11.70 -26.73
N VAL A 264 8.66 -11.05 -27.00
CA VAL A 264 8.23 -10.75 -28.39
C VAL A 264 9.19 -9.76 -29.06
N LEU A 265 9.52 -8.66 -28.37
CA LEU A 265 10.41 -7.60 -28.90
C LEU A 265 11.82 -8.10 -29.21
N SER A 266 12.35 -8.98 -28.37
CA SER A 266 13.71 -9.51 -28.48
C SER A 266 13.79 -10.88 -29.16
N GLN A 267 12.67 -11.42 -29.66
CA GLN A 267 12.57 -12.80 -30.15
C GLN A 267 13.04 -13.85 -29.11
N GLY A 268 12.91 -13.52 -27.82
CA GLY A 268 13.31 -14.35 -26.69
C GLY A 268 14.79 -14.31 -26.35
N LEU A 269 15.55 -13.38 -26.94
CA LEU A 269 16.99 -13.24 -26.70
C LEU A 269 17.33 -12.26 -25.57
N ALA A 270 16.37 -11.46 -25.10
CA ALA A 270 16.60 -10.56 -23.98
C ALA A 270 16.23 -11.21 -22.64
N SER A 271 16.93 -10.77 -21.59
CA SER A 271 16.61 -11.08 -20.19
C SER A 271 16.45 -9.78 -19.42
N HIS A 272 15.67 -9.80 -18.34
CA HIS A 272 15.53 -8.64 -17.47
C HIS A 272 15.58 -9.05 -16.00
N THR A 273 16.03 -8.11 -15.18
CA THR A 273 15.89 -8.16 -13.73
C THR A 273 15.21 -6.88 -13.25
N MET A 274 14.55 -6.98 -12.12
CA MET A 274 13.81 -5.86 -11.55
C MET A 274 13.93 -5.90 -10.03
N ARG A 275 14.15 -4.73 -9.43
CA ARG A 275 14.15 -4.55 -7.98
C ARG A 275 13.45 -3.25 -7.60
N PHE A 276 12.88 -3.22 -6.40
CA PHE A 276 12.33 -1.99 -5.84
C PHE A 276 13.40 -0.92 -5.78
N ASP A 277 13.04 0.30 -6.18
CA ASP A 277 13.90 1.47 -6.05
C ASP A 277 13.34 2.42 -4.99
N ARG A 278 12.15 2.97 -5.23
CA ARG A 278 11.50 3.94 -4.34
C ARG A 278 10.00 4.05 -4.61
N TYR A 279 9.32 4.76 -3.73
CA TYR A 279 8.01 5.34 -4.04
C TYR A 279 8.17 6.73 -4.67
N ALA A 280 7.34 7.06 -5.65
CA ALA A 280 7.28 8.39 -6.27
C ALA A 280 5.83 8.83 -6.47
N ALA A 281 5.60 10.14 -6.55
CA ALA A 281 4.26 10.68 -6.80
C ALA A 281 3.72 10.18 -8.14
N ALA A 282 2.50 9.63 -8.11
CA ALA A 282 1.78 9.26 -9.31
C ALA A 282 1.39 10.53 -10.11
N PRO A 283 1.32 10.45 -11.46
CA PRO A 283 0.97 11.60 -12.29
C PRO A 283 -0.44 12.12 -12.00
N GLN A 284 -0.62 13.45 -12.16
CA GLN A 284 -1.92 14.12 -12.10
C GLN A 284 -2.31 14.69 -13.49
N PRO A 285 -3.60 14.65 -13.91
CA PRO A 285 -4.72 14.05 -13.19
C PRO A 285 -4.57 12.54 -13.09
N TRP A 286 -4.89 12.01 -11.91
CA TRP A 286 -4.91 10.58 -11.68
C TRP A 286 -6.24 10.04 -12.18
N ASP A 287 -6.23 9.30 -13.29
CA ASP A 287 -7.44 8.67 -13.85
C ASP A 287 -7.89 7.42 -13.06
N GLY A 288 -7.36 7.22 -11.84
CA GLY A 288 -7.53 5.99 -11.08
C GLY A 288 -6.69 4.84 -11.65
N PRO A 289 -6.28 3.83 -10.87
CA PRO A 289 -6.16 2.52 -11.48
C PRO A 289 -7.58 2.09 -11.90
N PRO A 290 -7.73 1.16 -12.85
CA PRO A 290 -9.03 0.49 -13.07
C PRO A 290 -9.56 -0.21 -11.80
N PHE A 291 -8.76 -0.29 -10.75
CA PHE A 291 -9.05 -0.93 -9.48
C PHE A 291 -8.83 0.04 -8.33
N ARG A 292 -9.74 0.02 -7.37
CA ARG A 292 -9.52 0.62 -6.05
C ARG A 292 -8.87 -0.45 -5.15
N PRO A 293 -8.26 -0.08 -4.01
CA PRO A 293 -7.79 -1.05 -3.03
C PRO A 293 -8.85 -2.12 -2.77
N ALA A 294 -8.41 -3.35 -2.47
CA ALA A 294 -9.27 -4.40 -1.93
C ALA A 294 -10.20 -3.82 -0.84
N ILE A 295 -11.43 -4.30 -0.79
CA ILE A 295 -12.52 -3.64 -0.04
C ILE A 295 -12.12 -3.35 1.41
N GLY A 296 -11.36 -4.20 2.11
CA GLY A 296 -10.92 -3.95 3.49
C GLY A 296 -9.61 -3.19 3.66
N MET A 297 -9.13 -2.50 2.62
CA MET A 297 -8.36 -1.27 2.80
C MET A 297 -9.27 -0.03 2.87
N ARG A 298 -10.59 -0.18 2.72
CA ARG A 298 -11.56 0.91 2.89
C ARG A 298 -12.30 0.73 4.21
N ALA A 299 -11.86 1.48 5.22
CA ALA A 299 -12.54 1.59 6.52
C ALA A 299 -14.03 1.94 6.41
#